data_AF-A0A3M4LN49-F1
#
_entry.id   AF-A0A3M4LN49-F1
#
_cell.length_a   1.000
_cell.length_b   1.000
_cell.length_c   1.000
_cell.angle_alpha   90.00
_cell.angle_beta   90.00
_cell.angle_gamma   90.00
#
_symmetry.space_group_name_H-M   'P 1'
#
loop_
_entity.id
_entity.type
_entity.pdbx_description
1 polymer ?
#
loop_
_entity_poly.entity_id
_entity_poly.type
_entity_poly.pdbx_seq_one_letter_code
_entity_poly.pdbx_strand_id
1 'polypeptide(L)'
;MDEGSRLTPRAKLFRSAIAAFITERKEAKLKGNDDDGHDQAASKYDYATWLADAARRVAQIQAVTHVLKATHPDARGSSLHMVPQALHQHAEIGTHALGEAYADDIVGNAAALDVYKFLKLEVDGRRLLDWLQANDADLLKALSPDEATAHEWATAFKGLIRPAAALTSHTMAKQVYWNVSGNPTDDSGFHLLQPLFASSLAHAVHQDINDSRFGEANKAARQAKREEKLHDDQYSDYRNLVTRKLGGTKPQNISQLNSERGGVNYLLASIPPSWKQDRPRYFLHIESALDRFRRFEGVDEQIKALCDLLGRDPPRTKPTRDARKPLEQSLGASLAAFGLASRELFEPGWTRDPDCELALCEQLWLDPGRIALPLRDDHLVEDQTFVTAFHNGDWPEQVAKRFGQWLNDILRKTGLPVGDVELKHWSRQAIIEADSDLPITSLEASNG
;
A
#
# COMPACT_ATOMS: atom_id res chain seq x y z
N MET A 1 5.56 -65.40 -21.13
CA MET A 1 6.69 -64.77 -20.43
C MET A 1 6.22 -63.37 -20.10
N ASP A 2 6.04 -63.11 -18.82
CA ASP A 2 5.33 -61.94 -18.29
C ASP A 2 6.27 -60.72 -18.28
N GLU A 3 6.18 -59.86 -19.30
CA GLU A 3 6.83 -58.53 -19.31
C GLU A 3 6.07 -57.59 -18.35
N GLY A 4 6.12 -57.93 -17.06
CA GLY A 4 5.59 -57.11 -15.98
C GLY A 4 6.37 -55.80 -15.86
N SER A 5 5.81 -54.75 -16.45
CA SER A 5 5.94 -53.32 -16.13
C SER A 5 6.99 -52.98 -15.04
N ARG A 6 8.27 -52.94 -15.43
CA ARG A 6 9.30 -52.35 -14.57
C ARG A 6 9.17 -50.84 -14.67
N LEU A 7 8.72 -50.21 -13.58
CA LEU A 7 8.75 -48.75 -13.43
C LEU A 7 10.15 -48.22 -13.80
N THR A 8 10.19 -47.17 -14.62
CA THR A 8 11.42 -46.44 -14.92
C THR A 8 12.03 -45.89 -13.62
N PRO A 9 13.33 -45.60 -13.57
CA PRO A 9 13.96 -45.00 -12.37
C PRO A 9 13.23 -43.73 -11.90
N ARG A 10 12.72 -42.92 -12.83
CA ARG A 10 11.97 -41.70 -12.56
C ARG A 10 10.55 -41.97 -12.06
N ALA A 11 9.84 -42.95 -12.64
CA ALA A 11 8.54 -43.38 -12.11
C ALA A 11 8.66 -43.97 -10.69
N LYS A 12 9.77 -44.65 -10.37
CA LYS A 12 10.07 -45.09 -9.00
C LYS A 12 10.29 -43.91 -8.05
N LEU A 13 10.97 -42.86 -8.52
CA LEU A 13 11.21 -41.65 -7.73
C LEU A 13 9.89 -40.93 -7.41
N PHE A 14 9.01 -40.74 -8.41
CA PHE A 14 7.65 -40.25 -8.19
C PHE A 14 6.88 -41.11 -7.18
N ARG A 15 6.86 -42.44 -7.40
CA ARG A 15 6.14 -43.36 -6.51
C ARG A 15 6.67 -43.31 -5.08
N SER A 16 7.99 -43.21 -4.91
CA SER A 16 8.63 -43.08 -3.60
C SER A 16 8.26 -41.77 -2.90
N ALA A 17 8.26 -40.65 -3.62
CA ALA A 17 7.88 -39.35 -3.07
C ALA A 17 6.40 -39.33 -2.63
N ILE A 18 5.51 -39.89 -3.45
CA ILE A 18 4.08 -40.01 -3.14
C ILE A 18 3.88 -40.92 -1.92
N ALA A 19 4.54 -42.09 -1.90
CA ALA A 19 4.44 -43.03 -0.79
C ALA A 19 4.95 -42.42 0.51
N ALA A 20 6.09 -41.73 0.48
CA ALA A 20 6.66 -41.05 1.64
C ALA A 20 5.68 -40.01 2.22
N PHE A 21 5.06 -39.20 1.37
CA PHE A 21 4.04 -38.24 1.81
C PHE A 21 2.84 -38.92 2.47
N ILE A 22 2.32 -40.00 1.88
CA ILE A 22 1.18 -40.74 2.44
C ILE A 22 1.55 -41.37 3.78
N THR A 23 2.75 -41.95 3.90
CA THR A 23 3.25 -42.52 5.15
C THR A 23 3.45 -41.47 6.23
N GLU A 24 4.05 -40.33 5.92
CA GLU A 24 4.19 -39.21 6.86
C GLU A 24 2.82 -38.75 7.39
N ARG A 25 1.82 -38.68 6.51
CA ARG A 25 0.44 -38.34 6.89
C ARG A 25 -0.21 -39.40 7.76
N LYS A 26 0.02 -40.67 7.45
CA LYS A 26 -0.44 -41.81 8.26
C LYS A 26 0.14 -41.71 9.67
N GLU A 27 1.46 -41.54 9.79
CA GLU A 27 2.16 -41.42 11.07
C GLU A 27 1.69 -40.21 11.89
N ALA A 28 1.56 -39.04 11.26
CA ALA A 28 1.09 -37.83 11.92
C ALA A 28 -0.35 -37.98 12.47
N LYS A 29 -1.18 -38.81 11.82
CA LYS A 29 -2.54 -39.10 12.28
C LYS A 29 -2.62 -40.20 13.32
N LEU A 30 -1.75 -41.21 13.25
CA LEU A 30 -1.68 -42.28 14.24
C LEU A 30 -1.05 -41.81 15.57
N LYS A 31 -0.08 -40.89 15.55
CA LYS A 31 0.48 -40.29 16.79
C LYS A 31 -0.52 -39.47 17.62
N GLY A 32 -1.72 -39.18 17.09
CA GLY A 32 -2.73 -38.38 17.75
C GLY A 32 -3.97 -39.13 18.24
N ASN A 33 -4.05 -40.46 18.04
CA ASN A 33 -5.20 -41.29 18.41
C ASN A 33 -4.71 -42.55 19.14
N ASP A 34 -4.95 -42.65 20.44
CA ASP A 34 -4.50 -43.77 21.30
C ASP A 34 -5.55 -44.90 21.47
N ASP A 35 -6.59 -45.01 20.64
CA ASP A 35 -7.66 -46.01 20.85
C ASP A 35 -8.21 -46.70 19.58
N ASP A 36 -8.52 -47.99 19.74
CA ASP A 36 -9.28 -49.05 19.01
C ASP A 36 -9.64 -48.97 17.50
N GLY A 37 -9.43 -47.85 16.80
CA GLY A 37 -9.69 -47.66 15.36
C GLY A 37 -8.45 -47.84 14.45
N HIS A 38 -7.37 -48.40 14.98
CA HIS A 38 -6.03 -48.40 14.39
C HIS A 38 -5.98 -49.00 12.97
N ASP A 39 -6.66 -50.13 12.75
CA ASP A 39 -6.62 -50.86 11.47
C ASP A 39 -7.47 -50.19 10.38
N GLN A 40 -8.64 -49.63 10.72
CA GLN A 40 -9.47 -48.87 9.77
C GLN A 40 -8.88 -47.50 9.43
N ALA A 41 -8.17 -46.88 10.36
CA ALA A 41 -7.42 -45.65 10.09
C ALA A 41 -6.21 -45.94 9.19
N ALA A 42 -5.52 -47.07 9.39
CA ALA A 42 -4.35 -47.45 8.62
C ALA A 42 -4.67 -47.75 7.15
N SER A 43 -5.79 -48.41 6.85
CA SER A 43 -6.20 -48.77 5.48
C SER A 43 -6.64 -47.57 4.63
N LYS A 44 -7.11 -46.49 5.27
CA LYS A 44 -7.41 -45.21 4.59
C LYS A 44 -6.16 -44.52 4.02
N TYR A 45 -4.98 -44.84 4.54
CA TYR A 45 -3.69 -44.35 4.05
C TYR A 45 -2.95 -45.37 3.20
N ASP A 46 -3.64 -46.42 2.73
CA ASP A 46 -3.07 -47.27 1.69
C ASP A 46 -2.97 -46.48 0.39
N TYR A 47 -1.89 -46.70 -0.36
CA TYR A 47 -1.49 -45.87 -1.50
C TYR A 47 -2.64 -45.59 -2.49
N ALA A 48 -3.27 -46.65 -3.01
CA ALA A 48 -4.36 -46.53 -3.99
C ALA A 48 -5.65 -45.96 -3.37
N THR A 49 -5.99 -46.39 -2.14
CA THR A 49 -7.19 -45.93 -1.42
C THR A 49 -7.13 -44.44 -1.16
N TRP A 50 -5.97 -43.95 -0.69
CA TRP A 50 -5.75 -42.53 -0.42
C TRP A 50 -5.79 -41.71 -1.70
N LEU A 51 -5.14 -42.17 -2.78
CA LEU A 51 -5.16 -41.46 -4.07
C LEU A 51 -6.58 -41.38 -4.67
N ALA A 52 -7.36 -42.45 -4.61
CA ALA A 52 -8.75 -42.45 -5.07
C ALA A 52 -9.61 -41.47 -4.25
N ASP A 53 -9.46 -41.46 -2.92
CA ASP A 53 -10.15 -40.51 -2.04
C ASP A 53 -9.70 -39.06 -2.31
N ALA A 54 -8.40 -38.83 -2.50
CA ALA A 54 -7.83 -37.51 -2.82
C ALA A 54 -8.33 -37.00 -4.18
N ALA A 55 -8.39 -37.85 -5.20
CA ALA A 55 -8.93 -37.54 -6.51
C ALA A 55 -10.40 -37.12 -6.44
N ARG A 56 -11.21 -37.73 -5.57
CA ARG A 56 -12.59 -37.28 -5.32
C ARG A 56 -12.64 -35.97 -4.53
N ARG A 57 -11.79 -35.78 -3.52
CA ARG A 57 -11.79 -34.60 -2.65
C ARG A 57 -11.25 -33.34 -3.34
N VAL A 58 -10.44 -33.46 -4.39
CA VAL A 58 -9.91 -32.31 -5.13
C VAL A 58 -11.01 -31.41 -5.69
N ALA A 59 -12.18 -31.95 -6.01
CA ALA A 59 -13.33 -31.16 -6.48
C ALA A 59 -13.84 -30.16 -5.42
N GLN A 60 -13.56 -30.41 -4.14
CA GLN A 60 -13.96 -29.53 -3.02
C GLN A 60 -13.03 -28.33 -2.82
N ILE A 61 -11.93 -28.28 -3.57
CA ILE A 61 -10.97 -27.18 -3.57
C ILE A 61 -10.76 -26.64 -4.99
N GLN A 62 -10.24 -25.42 -5.06
CA GLN A 62 -9.91 -24.75 -6.30
C GLN A 62 -8.69 -23.87 -6.07
N ALA A 63 -7.74 -23.92 -7.01
CA ALA A 63 -6.66 -22.95 -7.08
C ALA A 63 -7.18 -21.65 -7.71
N VAL A 64 -6.88 -20.53 -7.08
CA VAL A 64 -7.37 -19.19 -7.43
C VAL A 64 -6.27 -18.17 -7.18
N THR A 65 -6.36 -17.05 -7.87
CA THR A 65 -5.49 -15.87 -7.66
C THR A 65 -6.27 -14.74 -7.01
N HIS A 66 -7.60 -14.71 -7.25
CA HIS A 66 -8.53 -13.71 -6.76
C HIS A 66 -9.63 -14.38 -5.93
N VAL A 67 -9.76 -13.98 -4.67
CA VAL A 67 -10.60 -14.63 -3.66
C VAL A 67 -11.80 -13.76 -3.30
N LEU A 68 -13.02 -14.30 -3.42
CA LEU A 68 -14.25 -13.59 -3.04
C LEU A 68 -14.39 -13.42 -1.52
N LYS A 69 -14.08 -14.48 -0.75
CA LYS A 69 -14.28 -14.53 0.70
C LYS A 69 -13.49 -13.50 1.50
N ALA A 70 -12.44 -12.92 0.92
CA ALA A 70 -11.69 -11.83 1.54
C ALA A 70 -12.51 -10.52 1.63
N THR A 71 -13.60 -10.42 0.88
CA THR A 71 -14.60 -9.34 1.01
C THR A 71 -15.48 -9.59 2.23
N HIS A 72 -16.08 -10.77 2.30
CA HIS A 72 -16.87 -11.23 3.44
C HIS A 72 -16.73 -12.76 3.56
N PRO A 73 -16.45 -13.32 4.75
CA PRO A 73 -16.17 -14.75 4.92
C PRO A 73 -17.32 -15.66 4.47
N ASP A 74 -18.57 -15.20 4.61
CA ASP A 74 -19.77 -15.95 4.22
C ASP A 74 -20.20 -15.72 2.77
N ALA A 75 -19.47 -14.90 2.00
CA ALA A 75 -19.80 -14.69 0.59
C ALA A 75 -19.63 -15.99 -0.21
N ARG A 76 -20.71 -16.42 -0.87
CA ARG A 76 -20.74 -17.59 -1.75
C ARG A 76 -20.88 -17.12 -3.19
N GLY A 77 -19.85 -17.35 -3.98
CA GLY A 77 -19.78 -16.96 -5.39
C GLY A 77 -18.45 -17.34 -5.99
N SER A 78 -18.18 -16.85 -7.19
CA SER A 78 -17.00 -17.24 -7.95
C SER A 78 -15.73 -16.58 -7.42
N SER A 79 -14.70 -17.40 -7.17
CA SER A 79 -13.31 -16.96 -7.08
C SER A 79 -12.59 -17.34 -8.37
N LEU A 80 -11.60 -16.56 -8.78
CA LEU A 80 -11.02 -16.64 -10.12
C LEU A 80 -9.55 -17.02 -10.09
N HIS A 81 -9.16 -17.89 -11.01
CA HIS A 81 -7.77 -18.16 -11.34
C HIS A 81 -7.44 -17.43 -12.63
N MET A 82 -6.55 -16.42 -12.53
CA MET A 82 -6.09 -15.61 -13.64
C MET A 82 -4.57 -15.67 -13.62
N VAL A 83 -3.99 -16.24 -14.66
CA VAL A 83 -2.53 -16.32 -14.81
C VAL A 83 -1.98 -14.91 -15.07
N PRO A 84 -1.08 -14.37 -14.22
CA PRO A 84 -0.53 -13.02 -14.35
C PRO A 84 -0.08 -12.62 -15.76
N GLN A 85 0.62 -13.52 -16.46
CA GLN A 85 1.15 -13.28 -17.80
C GLN A 85 0.08 -13.21 -18.88
N ALA A 86 -1.09 -13.82 -18.63
CA ALA A 86 -2.23 -13.75 -19.54
C ALA A 86 -3.06 -12.48 -19.35
N LEU A 87 -2.79 -11.70 -18.29
CA LEU A 87 -3.46 -10.43 -18.04
C LEU A 87 -2.87 -9.32 -18.92
N HIS A 88 -3.70 -8.33 -19.24
CA HIS A 88 -3.26 -7.12 -19.92
C HIS A 88 -2.23 -6.38 -19.05
N GLN A 89 -1.18 -5.89 -19.69
CA GLN A 89 -0.13 -5.15 -19.02
C GLN A 89 -0.54 -3.68 -18.92
N HIS A 90 -0.55 -3.16 -17.70
CA HIS A 90 -0.86 -1.76 -17.40
C HIS A 90 0.39 -1.04 -16.87
N ALA A 91 0.41 0.29 -16.95
CA ALA A 91 1.49 1.10 -16.37
C ALA A 91 1.47 1.04 -14.83
N GLU A 92 0.27 0.89 -14.26
CA GLU A 92 0.04 0.73 -12.84
C GLU A 92 0.44 -0.67 -12.34
N ILE A 93 0.78 -0.77 -11.05
CA ILE A 93 1.11 -2.03 -10.41
C ILE A 93 -0.17 -2.84 -10.16
N GLY A 94 -0.20 -4.09 -10.59
CA GLY A 94 -1.30 -5.02 -10.38
C GLY A 94 -0.84 -6.48 -10.48
N THR A 95 -1.80 -7.41 -10.42
CA THR A 95 -1.51 -8.85 -10.47
C THR A 95 -0.75 -9.25 -11.75
N HIS A 96 -0.93 -8.52 -12.86
CA HIS A 96 -0.23 -8.72 -14.12
C HIS A 96 1.30 -8.57 -14.02
N ALA A 97 1.80 -7.85 -13.01
CA ALA A 97 3.23 -7.60 -12.80
C ALA A 97 3.99 -8.76 -12.13
N LEU A 98 3.29 -9.80 -11.63
CA LEU A 98 3.94 -10.91 -10.91
C LEU A 98 4.76 -11.85 -11.83
N GLY A 99 4.49 -11.84 -13.14
CA GLY A 99 5.17 -12.74 -14.08
C GLY A 99 4.99 -14.22 -13.70
N GLU A 100 6.06 -15.01 -13.83
CA GLU A 100 6.08 -16.46 -13.49
C GLU A 100 6.20 -16.76 -12.01
N ALA A 101 6.62 -15.77 -11.21
CA ALA A 101 6.88 -15.94 -9.78
C ALA A 101 5.64 -15.56 -8.95
N TYR A 102 4.56 -16.35 -9.07
CA TYR A 102 3.36 -16.16 -8.25
C TYR A 102 2.93 -17.43 -7.53
N ALA A 103 2.35 -17.25 -6.34
CA ALA A 103 1.75 -18.33 -5.56
C ALA A 103 0.24 -18.41 -5.84
N ASP A 104 -0.22 -19.61 -6.15
CA ASP A 104 -1.65 -19.91 -6.19
C ASP A 104 -2.22 -19.98 -4.78
N ASP A 105 -3.38 -19.35 -4.60
CA ASP A 105 -4.16 -19.50 -3.39
C ASP A 105 -5.18 -20.62 -3.53
N ILE A 106 -5.47 -21.33 -2.44
CA ILE A 106 -6.46 -22.40 -2.44
C ILE A 106 -7.67 -21.99 -1.61
N VAL A 107 -8.83 -22.07 -2.24
CA VAL A 107 -10.13 -21.91 -1.60
C VAL A 107 -10.90 -23.23 -1.62
N GLY A 108 -11.75 -23.45 -0.63
CA GLY A 108 -12.60 -24.63 -0.55
C GLY A 108 -12.69 -25.22 0.84
N ASN A 109 -12.98 -26.52 0.91
CA ASN A 109 -13.08 -27.23 2.18
C ASN A 109 -11.68 -27.42 2.81
N ALA A 110 -11.49 -26.94 4.03
CA ALA A 110 -10.25 -27.08 4.77
C ALA A 110 -9.80 -28.55 4.94
N ALA A 111 -10.75 -29.49 5.01
CA ALA A 111 -10.48 -30.92 5.12
C ALA A 111 -9.88 -31.55 3.85
N ALA A 112 -9.86 -30.82 2.72
CA ALA A 112 -9.27 -31.25 1.46
C ALA A 112 -7.95 -30.52 1.13
N LEU A 113 -7.46 -29.63 2.02
CA LEU A 113 -6.19 -28.90 1.81
C LEU A 113 -4.96 -29.82 1.81
N ASP A 114 -5.05 -31.01 2.41
CA ASP A 114 -4.02 -32.04 2.31
C ASP A 114 -3.80 -32.51 0.87
N VAL A 115 -4.84 -32.52 0.03
CA VAL A 115 -4.73 -32.82 -1.41
C VAL A 115 -3.90 -31.75 -2.12
N TYR A 116 -4.05 -30.47 -1.76
CA TYR A 116 -3.16 -29.44 -2.31
C TYR A 116 -1.71 -29.61 -1.84
N LYS A 117 -1.47 -29.93 -0.56
CA LYS A 117 -0.11 -30.20 -0.08
C LYS A 117 0.54 -31.36 -0.82
N PHE A 118 -0.25 -32.38 -1.19
CA PHE A 118 0.19 -33.46 -2.07
C PHE A 118 0.56 -32.94 -3.46
N LEU A 119 -0.31 -32.14 -4.10
CA LEU A 119 -0.05 -31.60 -5.44
C LEU A 119 1.11 -30.59 -5.49
N LYS A 120 1.46 -29.98 -4.35
CA LYS A 120 2.61 -29.09 -4.18
C LYS A 120 3.95 -29.83 -3.99
N LEU A 121 3.94 -31.16 -3.79
CA LEU A 121 5.18 -31.93 -3.65
C LEU A 121 6.10 -31.70 -4.86
N GLU A 122 7.36 -31.43 -4.58
CA GLU A 122 8.36 -31.22 -5.62
C GLU A 122 9.10 -32.52 -5.93
N VAL A 123 9.15 -32.86 -7.21
CA VAL A 123 9.91 -33.97 -7.76
C VAL A 123 10.64 -33.46 -8.99
N ASP A 124 11.96 -33.70 -9.07
CA ASP A 124 12.84 -33.14 -10.10
C ASP A 124 12.72 -31.60 -10.23
N GLY A 125 12.58 -30.89 -9.10
CA GLY A 125 12.51 -29.42 -9.06
C GLY A 125 11.23 -28.81 -9.63
N ARG A 126 10.18 -29.61 -9.86
CA ARG A 126 8.84 -29.14 -10.28
C ARG A 126 7.75 -29.77 -9.42
N ARG A 127 6.62 -29.07 -9.28
CA ARG A 127 5.49 -29.56 -8.48
C ARG A 127 4.79 -30.71 -9.20
N LEU A 128 4.24 -31.66 -8.45
CA LEU A 128 3.44 -32.75 -9.02
C LEU A 128 2.30 -32.23 -9.91
N LEU A 129 1.66 -31.12 -9.53
CA LEU A 129 0.63 -30.49 -10.37
C LEU A 129 1.14 -30.11 -11.76
N ASP A 130 2.36 -29.55 -11.86
CA ASP A 130 2.96 -29.12 -13.12
C ASP A 130 3.27 -30.34 -14.01
N TRP A 131 3.75 -31.43 -13.40
CA TRP A 131 3.96 -32.72 -14.09
C TRP A 131 2.66 -33.34 -14.58
N LEU A 132 1.59 -33.27 -13.78
CA LEU A 132 0.26 -33.71 -14.19
C LEU A 132 -0.22 -32.91 -15.39
N GLN A 133 -0.13 -31.58 -15.36
CA GLN A 133 -0.49 -30.71 -16.48
C GLN A 133 0.26 -31.07 -17.77
N ALA A 134 1.53 -31.45 -17.67
CA ALA A 134 2.35 -31.90 -18.79
C ALA A 134 2.04 -33.32 -19.30
N ASN A 135 1.12 -34.05 -18.68
CA ASN A 135 0.84 -35.48 -18.97
C ASN A 135 2.10 -36.36 -18.87
N ASP A 136 2.93 -36.15 -17.85
CA ASP A 136 4.17 -36.93 -17.70
C ASP A 136 3.87 -38.43 -17.53
N ALA A 137 4.43 -39.24 -18.45
CA ALA A 137 4.18 -40.66 -18.52
C ALA A 137 4.74 -41.44 -17.32
N ASP A 138 5.83 -40.97 -16.72
CA ASP A 138 6.43 -41.62 -15.55
C ASP A 138 5.59 -41.36 -14.29
N LEU A 139 5.03 -40.15 -14.15
CA LEU A 139 4.08 -39.82 -13.08
C LEU A 139 2.78 -40.62 -13.22
N LEU A 140 2.21 -40.73 -14.43
CA LEU A 140 0.99 -41.54 -14.65
C LEU A 140 1.20 -43.01 -14.24
N LYS A 141 2.34 -43.60 -14.61
CA LYS A 141 2.74 -44.96 -14.18
C LYS A 141 2.97 -45.06 -12.67
N ALA A 142 3.37 -43.97 -12.01
CA ALA A 142 3.55 -43.93 -10.57
C ALA A 142 2.21 -43.90 -9.83
N LEU A 143 1.20 -43.20 -10.36
CA LEU A 143 -0.14 -43.10 -9.75
C LEU A 143 -0.83 -44.46 -9.65
N SER A 144 -0.95 -45.20 -10.76
CA SER A 144 -1.57 -46.52 -10.77
C SER A 144 -0.90 -47.43 -11.81
N PRO A 145 -0.79 -48.75 -11.54
CA PRO A 145 -0.39 -49.71 -12.56
C PRO A 145 -1.46 -49.89 -13.65
N ASP A 146 -2.73 -49.56 -13.35
CA ASP A 146 -3.81 -49.50 -14.33
C ASP A 146 -3.85 -48.11 -14.99
N GLU A 147 -3.70 -48.09 -16.30
CA GLU A 147 -3.61 -46.86 -17.09
C GLU A 147 -4.93 -46.06 -17.06
N ALA A 148 -6.09 -46.73 -17.08
CA ALA A 148 -7.38 -46.05 -17.02
C ALA A 148 -7.56 -45.31 -15.69
N THR A 149 -7.29 -45.98 -14.58
CA THR A 149 -7.32 -45.40 -13.23
C THR A 149 -6.32 -44.25 -13.08
N ALA A 150 -5.09 -44.39 -13.62
CA ALA A 150 -4.09 -43.33 -13.57
C ALA A 150 -4.55 -42.06 -14.29
N HIS A 151 -5.15 -42.21 -15.48
CA HIS A 151 -5.68 -41.09 -16.25
C HIS A 151 -6.91 -40.44 -15.59
N GLU A 152 -7.78 -41.24 -14.97
CA GLU A 152 -8.93 -40.74 -14.20
C GLU A 152 -8.45 -39.84 -13.04
N TRP A 153 -7.53 -40.34 -12.22
CA TRP A 153 -6.99 -39.57 -11.09
C TRP A 153 -6.25 -38.32 -11.56
N ALA A 154 -5.42 -38.44 -12.60
CA ALA A 154 -4.71 -37.29 -13.17
C ALA A 154 -5.68 -36.21 -13.68
N THR A 155 -6.76 -36.61 -14.35
CA THR A 155 -7.81 -35.70 -14.82
C THR A 155 -8.51 -35.01 -13.66
N ALA A 156 -8.84 -35.76 -12.61
CA ALA A 156 -9.43 -35.20 -11.40
C ALA A 156 -8.50 -34.15 -10.75
N PHE A 157 -7.21 -34.49 -10.57
CA PHE A 157 -6.24 -33.58 -9.96
C PHE A 157 -6.01 -32.29 -10.77
N LYS A 158 -5.98 -32.38 -12.11
CA LYS A 158 -5.93 -31.19 -12.97
C LYS A 158 -7.12 -30.26 -12.77
N GLY A 159 -8.29 -30.82 -12.43
CA GLY A 159 -9.49 -30.08 -12.10
C GLY A 159 -9.34 -29.10 -10.91
N LEU A 160 -8.21 -29.12 -10.18
CA LEU A 160 -7.87 -28.08 -9.20
C LEU A 160 -7.82 -26.69 -9.85
N ILE A 161 -7.22 -26.58 -11.04
CA ILE A 161 -7.18 -25.37 -11.85
C ILE A 161 -8.26 -25.50 -12.91
N ARG A 162 -9.44 -25.01 -12.59
CA ARG A 162 -10.58 -25.03 -13.50
C ARG A 162 -11.21 -23.64 -13.64
N PRO A 163 -11.67 -23.26 -14.84
CA PRO A 163 -12.48 -22.06 -15.01
C PRO A 163 -13.81 -22.25 -14.29
N ALA A 164 -14.39 -21.13 -13.84
CA ALA A 164 -15.75 -21.16 -13.32
C ALA A 164 -16.72 -21.47 -14.47
N ALA A 165 -17.57 -22.49 -14.31
CA ALA A 165 -18.59 -22.83 -15.31
C ALA A 165 -19.62 -21.70 -15.51
N ALA A 166 -19.91 -20.97 -14.44
CA ALA A 166 -20.67 -19.73 -14.46
C ALA A 166 -20.10 -18.76 -13.44
N LEU A 167 -20.09 -17.46 -13.78
CA LEU A 167 -19.71 -16.40 -12.87
C LEU A 167 -20.91 -16.02 -12.01
N THR A 168 -20.79 -16.18 -10.70
CA THR A 168 -21.82 -15.84 -9.73
C THR A 168 -21.28 -14.91 -8.65
N SER A 169 -22.16 -14.05 -8.16
CA SER A 169 -21.88 -13.10 -7.09
C SER A 169 -22.72 -13.44 -5.85
N HIS A 170 -22.50 -12.70 -4.76
CA HIS A 170 -23.24 -12.77 -3.51
C HIS A 170 -23.67 -11.36 -3.09
N THR A 171 -24.77 -11.25 -2.34
CA THR A 171 -25.25 -9.98 -1.77
C THR A 171 -24.25 -9.31 -0.82
N MET A 172 -23.32 -10.09 -0.27
CA MET A 172 -22.22 -9.61 0.60
C MET A 172 -20.92 -9.31 -0.17
N ALA A 173 -20.92 -9.49 -1.49
CA ALA A 173 -19.84 -9.02 -2.35
C ALA A 173 -19.92 -7.49 -2.51
N LYS A 174 -18.82 -6.85 -2.92
CA LYS A 174 -18.83 -5.44 -3.31
C LYS A 174 -19.06 -5.35 -4.81
N GLN A 175 -20.11 -4.66 -5.21
CA GLN A 175 -20.42 -4.37 -6.62
C GLN A 175 -20.49 -2.86 -6.80
N VAL A 176 -19.93 -2.36 -7.90
CA VAL A 176 -19.80 -0.94 -8.22
C VAL A 176 -20.26 -0.71 -9.64
N TYR A 177 -21.14 0.27 -9.86
CA TYR A 177 -21.50 0.72 -11.19
C TYR A 177 -20.40 1.60 -11.76
N TRP A 178 -19.97 1.31 -12.98
CA TRP A 178 -18.98 2.07 -13.73
C TRP A 178 -19.60 2.63 -14.99
N ASN A 179 -19.62 3.97 -15.11
CA ASN A 179 -20.16 4.63 -16.28
C ASN A 179 -19.20 4.47 -17.48
N VAL A 180 -19.71 3.92 -18.59
CA VAL A 180 -18.96 3.76 -19.84
C VAL A 180 -19.42 4.71 -20.95
N SER A 181 -20.61 5.31 -20.82
CA SER A 181 -21.17 6.23 -21.83
C SER A 181 -20.71 7.68 -21.67
N GLY A 182 -20.14 8.03 -20.51
CA GLY A 182 -19.82 9.41 -20.12
C GLY A 182 -21.03 10.25 -19.75
N ASN A 183 -22.26 9.69 -19.84
CA ASN A 183 -23.49 10.36 -19.44
C ASN A 183 -24.06 9.70 -18.18
N PRO A 184 -24.04 10.38 -17.01
CA PRO A 184 -24.56 9.81 -15.77
C PRO A 184 -26.07 9.60 -15.74
N THR A 185 -26.83 10.17 -16.69
CA THR A 185 -28.29 10.03 -16.75
C THR A 185 -28.77 8.88 -17.64
N ASP A 186 -27.86 8.16 -18.29
CA ASP A 186 -28.18 7.01 -19.13
C ASP A 186 -27.98 5.71 -18.35
N ASP A 187 -29.08 5.14 -17.87
CA ASP A 187 -29.08 3.88 -17.11
C ASP A 187 -28.48 2.70 -17.89
N SER A 188 -28.52 2.73 -19.23
CA SER A 188 -27.94 1.69 -20.08
C SER A 188 -26.42 1.80 -20.25
N GLY A 189 -25.85 2.94 -19.84
CA GLY A 189 -24.44 3.28 -19.96
C GLY A 189 -23.56 2.81 -18.80
N PHE A 190 -23.98 1.81 -18.03
CA PHE A 190 -23.24 1.33 -16.85
C PHE A 190 -22.85 -0.14 -16.94
N HIS A 191 -21.60 -0.43 -16.58
CA HIS A 191 -21.14 -1.78 -16.27
C HIS A 191 -21.15 -2.02 -14.77
N LEU A 192 -21.65 -3.18 -14.35
CA LEU A 192 -21.54 -3.62 -12.96
C LEU A 192 -20.22 -4.35 -12.76
N LEU A 193 -19.30 -3.73 -12.03
CA LEU A 193 -17.99 -4.28 -11.72
C LEU A 193 -18.00 -4.90 -10.32
N GLN A 194 -17.39 -6.07 -10.18
CA GLN A 194 -17.12 -6.70 -8.90
C GLN A 194 -15.62 -6.89 -8.70
N PRO A 195 -14.96 -6.01 -7.92
CA PRO A 195 -13.57 -6.24 -7.57
C PRO A 195 -13.45 -7.47 -6.67
N LEU A 196 -12.52 -8.37 -7.03
CA LEU A 196 -12.11 -9.49 -6.19
C LEU A 196 -10.78 -9.18 -5.51
N PHE A 197 -10.54 -9.76 -4.34
CA PHE A 197 -9.29 -9.57 -3.63
C PHE A 197 -8.17 -10.38 -4.29
N ALA A 198 -7.16 -9.69 -4.83
CA ALA A 198 -5.98 -10.29 -5.44
C ALA A 198 -5.05 -10.93 -4.38
N SER A 199 -5.32 -12.19 -4.03
CA SER A 199 -4.62 -12.87 -2.94
C SER A 199 -3.17 -13.18 -3.29
N SER A 200 -2.88 -13.59 -4.53
CA SER A 200 -1.51 -13.85 -4.99
C SER A 200 -0.64 -12.58 -4.96
N LEU A 201 -1.17 -11.44 -5.40
CA LEU A 201 -0.49 -10.15 -5.32
C LEU A 201 -0.26 -9.74 -3.86
N ALA A 202 -1.29 -9.85 -3.02
CA ALA A 202 -1.18 -9.53 -1.60
C ALA A 202 -0.20 -10.45 -0.87
N HIS A 203 0.00 -11.68 -1.34
CA HIS A 203 0.99 -12.60 -0.80
C HIS A 203 2.42 -12.19 -1.18
N ALA A 204 2.66 -11.84 -2.45
CA ALA A 204 3.97 -11.34 -2.88
C ALA A 204 4.37 -10.05 -2.12
N VAL A 205 3.45 -9.08 -2.02
CA VAL A 205 3.68 -7.85 -1.25
C VAL A 205 3.91 -8.16 0.24
N HIS A 206 3.18 -9.13 0.80
CA HIS A 206 3.39 -9.53 2.19
C HIS A 206 4.78 -10.13 2.41
N GLN A 207 5.27 -10.98 1.50
CA GLN A 207 6.61 -11.56 1.60
C GLN A 207 7.69 -10.48 1.59
N ASP A 208 7.59 -9.51 0.67
CA ASP A 208 8.54 -8.42 0.52
C ASP A 208 8.58 -7.49 1.75
N ILE A 209 7.40 -7.14 2.29
CA ILE A 209 7.29 -6.39 3.54
C ILE A 209 7.84 -7.20 4.72
N ASN A 210 7.56 -8.50 4.78
CA ASN A 210 7.99 -9.35 5.89
C ASN A 210 9.50 -9.55 5.89
N ASP A 211 10.11 -9.72 4.72
CA ASP A 211 11.57 -9.77 4.57
C ASP A 211 12.21 -8.42 4.94
N SER A 212 11.64 -7.30 4.50
CA SER A 212 12.10 -5.98 4.96
C SER A 212 11.95 -5.79 6.47
N ARG A 213 10.94 -6.35 7.14
CA ARG A 213 10.77 -6.16 8.60
C ARG A 213 11.63 -7.10 9.43
N PHE A 214 11.71 -8.37 9.03
CA PHE A 214 12.23 -9.48 9.83
C PHE A 214 13.31 -10.32 9.13
N GLY A 215 13.65 -10.02 7.88
CA GLY A 215 14.73 -10.66 7.14
C GLY A 215 16.09 -10.36 7.77
N GLU A 216 17.00 -11.33 7.70
CA GLU A 216 18.32 -11.25 8.33
C GLU A 216 19.18 -10.13 7.72
N ALA A 217 19.10 -9.92 6.41
CA ALA A 217 19.82 -8.84 5.71
C ALA A 217 19.41 -7.45 6.24
N ASN A 218 18.10 -7.16 6.30
CA ASN A 218 17.65 -5.86 6.78
C ASN A 218 17.83 -5.68 8.30
N LYS A 219 17.82 -6.77 9.09
CA LYS A 219 18.22 -6.74 10.51
C LYS A 219 19.69 -6.35 10.67
N ALA A 220 20.59 -6.92 9.87
CA ALA A 220 22.00 -6.58 9.88
C ALA A 220 22.23 -5.11 9.49
N ALA A 221 21.58 -4.65 8.41
CA ALA A 221 21.64 -3.26 7.98
C ALA A 221 21.08 -2.28 9.04
N ARG A 222 19.97 -2.64 9.71
CA ARG A 222 19.41 -1.86 10.82
C ARG A 222 20.36 -1.78 12.01
N GLN A 223 21.03 -2.88 12.36
CA GLN A 223 22.01 -2.91 13.45
C GLN A 223 23.24 -2.07 13.10
N ALA A 224 23.79 -2.19 11.89
CA ALA A 224 24.91 -1.39 11.44
C ALA A 224 24.58 0.11 11.45
N LYS A 225 23.38 0.49 11.00
CA LYS A 225 22.88 1.87 11.09
C LYS A 225 22.82 2.37 12.54
N ARG A 226 22.36 1.53 13.48
CA ARG A 226 22.29 1.86 14.91
C ARG A 226 23.68 2.01 15.55
N GLU A 227 24.65 1.25 15.06
CA GLU A 227 26.06 1.28 15.51
C GLU A 227 26.92 2.29 14.72
N GLU A 228 26.33 3.04 13.78
CA GLU A 228 27.04 3.98 12.90
C GLU A 228 28.17 3.35 12.08
N LYS A 229 28.03 2.06 11.72
CA LYS A 229 28.98 1.32 10.89
C LYS A 229 28.56 1.29 9.43
N LEU A 230 29.56 1.32 8.54
CA LEU A 230 29.34 1.09 7.11
C LEU A 230 28.82 -0.35 6.89
N HIS A 231 27.82 -0.49 6.02
CA HIS A 231 27.24 -1.75 5.63
C HIS A 231 26.90 -1.68 4.14
N ASP A 232 27.19 -2.76 3.40
CA ASP A 232 27.04 -2.76 1.94
C ASP A 232 25.58 -2.92 1.50
N ASP A 233 24.74 -3.61 2.30
CA ASP A 233 23.33 -3.82 1.95
C ASP A 233 22.45 -2.59 2.21
N GLN A 234 21.39 -2.47 1.40
CA GLN A 234 20.38 -1.43 1.54
C GLN A 234 19.49 -1.67 2.77
N TYR A 235 19.25 -0.61 3.54
CA TYR A 235 18.25 -0.61 4.62
C TYR A 235 16.89 -0.10 4.11
N SER A 236 15.87 -0.95 4.21
CA SER A 236 14.49 -0.67 3.82
C SER A 236 13.56 -0.62 5.04
N ASP A 237 12.61 0.32 5.06
CA ASP A 237 11.62 0.44 6.14
C ASP A 237 10.27 0.93 5.62
N TYR A 238 9.21 0.18 5.94
CA TYR A 238 7.84 0.49 5.56
C TYR A 238 7.12 1.18 6.72
N ARG A 239 7.02 2.51 6.65
CA ARG A 239 6.38 3.33 7.69
C ARG A 239 4.85 3.34 7.57
N ASN A 240 4.18 3.57 8.70
CA ASN A 240 2.72 3.76 8.77
C ASN A 240 1.88 2.59 8.20
N LEU A 241 2.41 1.36 8.24
CA LEU A 241 1.66 0.18 7.81
C LEU A 241 0.43 -0.05 8.69
N VAL A 242 -0.71 -0.30 8.04
CA VAL A 242 -1.92 -0.75 8.73
C VAL A 242 -2.09 -2.25 8.53
N THR A 243 -2.38 -2.97 9.62
CA THR A 243 -2.68 -4.40 9.57
C THR A 243 -4.18 -4.62 9.55
N ARG A 244 -4.71 -5.15 8.45
CA ARG A 244 -6.10 -5.64 8.34
C ARG A 244 -6.11 -7.15 8.58
N LYS A 245 -6.93 -7.63 9.53
CA LYS A 245 -7.11 -9.06 9.78
C LYS A 245 -8.27 -9.63 8.93
N LEU A 246 -8.02 -10.74 8.24
CA LEU A 246 -9.01 -11.47 7.45
C LEU A 246 -9.30 -12.84 8.07
N GLY A 247 -10.58 -13.13 8.33
CA GLY A 247 -11.03 -14.42 8.88
C GLY A 247 -11.10 -14.50 10.41
N GLY A 248 -10.91 -13.39 11.12
CA GLY A 248 -11.06 -13.32 12.59
C GLY A 248 -10.14 -14.32 13.31
N THR A 249 -10.74 -15.24 14.07
CA THR A 249 -10.02 -16.32 14.79
C THR A 249 -9.72 -17.55 13.93
N LYS A 250 -10.27 -17.64 12.70
CA LYS A 250 -10.13 -18.78 11.79
C LYS A 250 -9.71 -18.33 10.37
N PRO A 251 -8.46 -17.84 10.18
CA PRO A 251 -7.97 -17.35 8.89
C PRO A 251 -8.01 -18.40 7.77
N GLN A 252 -7.98 -19.69 8.12
CA GLN A 252 -8.09 -20.83 7.21
C GLN A 252 -9.42 -20.92 6.45
N ASN A 253 -10.48 -20.25 6.93
CA ASN A 253 -11.79 -20.28 6.29
C ASN A 253 -11.87 -19.35 5.07
N ILE A 254 -10.92 -18.42 4.94
CA ILE A 254 -10.85 -17.48 3.81
C ILE A 254 -10.15 -18.16 2.63
N SER A 255 -8.88 -18.53 2.85
CA SER A 255 -8.03 -19.16 1.85
C SER A 255 -6.72 -19.65 2.49
N GLN A 256 -5.95 -20.44 1.74
CA GLN A 256 -4.71 -21.06 2.22
C GLN A 256 -3.58 -20.05 2.42
N LEU A 257 -3.31 -19.15 1.45
CA LEU A 257 -2.29 -18.10 1.59
C LEU A 257 -2.68 -17.06 2.65
N ASN A 258 -3.97 -16.86 2.91
CA ASN A 258 -4.40 -16.05 4.05
C ASN A 258 -3.98 -16.70 5.38
N SER A 259 -4.10 -18.03 5.49
CA SER A 259 -3.63 -18.76 6.67
C SER A 259 -2.11 -18.71 6.83
N GLU A 260 -1.34 -18.81 5.74
CA GLU A 260 0.12 -18.68 5.78
C GLU A 260 0.56 -17.29 6.29
N ARG A 261 -0.17 -16.25 5.90
CA ARG A 261 0.03 -14.88 6.41
C ARG A 261 -0.51 -14.67 7.82
N GLY A 262 -1.04 -15.70 8.49
CA GLY A 262 -1.68 -15.57 9.81
C GLY A 262 -2.94 -14.68 9.81
N GLY A 263 -3.60 -14.55 8.65
CA GLY A 263 -4.73 -13.64 8.43
C GLY A 263 -4.35 -12.17 8.31
N VAL A 264 -3.05 -11.85 8.23
CA VAL A 264 -2.55 -10.46 8.17
C VAL A 264 -2.48 -10.00 6.72
N ASN A 265 -3.19 -8.92 6.43
CA ASN A 265 -3.05 -8.16 5.21
C ASN A 265 -2.49 -6.76 5.53
N TYR A 266 -1.26 -6.49 5.08
CA TYR A 266 -0.64 -5.18 5.22
C TYR A 266 -1.23 -4.20 4.20
N LEU A 267 -1.55 -2.99 4.65
CA LEU A 267 -1.97 -1.88 3.81
C LEU A 267 -0.88 -0.81 3.86
N LEU A 268 -0.47 -0.35 2.68
CA LEU A 268 0.47 0.76 2.53
C LEU A 268 -0.23 2.08 2.83
N ALA A 269 0.49 3.01 3.45
CA ALA A 269 -0.04 4.33 3.75
C ALA A 269 -0.23 5.15 2.46
N SER A 270 -1.47 5.46 2.13
CA SER A 270 -1.85 6.43 1.09
C SER A 270 -2.56 7.59 1.76
N ILE A 271 -1.83 8.30 2.61
CA ILE A 271 -2.33 9.47 3.35
C ILE A 271 -1.83 10.75 2.66
N PRO A 272 -2.66 11.81 2.62
CA PRO A 272 -2.16 13.12 2.24
C PRO A 272 -1.08 13.57 3.23
N PRO A 273 -0.17 14.47 2.83
CA PRO A 273 0.77 15.06 3.78
C PRO A 273 -0.02 15.75 4.90
N SER A 274 0.12 15.27 6.13
CA SER A 274 -0.44 15.93 7.30
C SER A 274 0.68 16.68 7.99
N TRP A 275 0.59 18.01 8.00
CA TRP A 275 1.47 18.83 8.81
C TRP A 275 1.08 18.61 10.25
N LYS A 276 1.96 17.98 11.04
CA LYS A 276 1.76 17.88 12.49
C LYS A 276 1.92 19.28 13.06
N GLN A 277 0.84 20.04 13.08
CA GLN A 277 0.73 21.27 13.85
C GLN A 277 0.77 20.87 15.31
N ASP A 278 1.98 20.67 15.83
CA ASP A 278 2.20 20.45 17.24
C ASP A 278 1.90 21.79 17.92
N ARG A 279 0.62 21.94 18.27
CA ARG A 279 -0.04 22.98 19.07
C ARG A 279 -0.32 24.29 18.30
N PRO A 280 -1.43 24.98 18.61
CA PRO A 280 -1.65 26.34 18.13
C PRO A 280 -0.51 27.20 18.66
N ARG A 281 0.45 27.50 17.80
CA ARG A 281 1.51 28.44 18.14
C ARG A 281 0.88 29.81 18.01
N TYR A 282 0.55 30.40 19.15
CA TYR A 282 0.06 31.78 19.24
C TYR A 282 0.99 32.67 18.41
N PHE A 283 0.39 33.30 17.40
CA PHE A 283 0.95 34.41 16.62
C PHE A 283 0.93 35.73 17.41
N LEU A 284 0.44 35.69 18.65
CA LEU A 284 0.50 36.78 19.61
C LEU A 284 1.93 36.98 20.13
N HIS A 285 2.26 38.23 20.46
CA HIS A 285 3.56 38.67 20.97
C HIS A 285 4.77 38.35 20.07
N ILE A 286 4.55 38.29 18.74
CA ILE A 286 5.63 38.17 17.76
C ILE A 286 5.46 39.20 16.65
N GLU A 287 6.57 39.73 16.16
CA GLU A 287 6.59 40.73 15.09
C GLU A 287 6.53 40.11 13.68
N SER A 288 6.84 38.81 13.56
CA SER A 288 6.76 38.07 12.29
C SER A 288 6.37 36.61 12.44
N ALA A 289 5.41 36.17 11.62
CA ALA A 289 5.02 34.78 11.45
C ALA A 289 6.15 33.91 10.90
N LEU A 290 7.17 34.50 10.26
CA LEU A 290 8.33 33.77 9.72
C LEU A 290 9.18 33.12 10.83
N ASP A 291 9.13 33.64 12.06
CA ASP A 291 9.75 33.01 13.23
C ASP A 291 9.10 31.66 13.57
N ARG A 292 7.79 31.54 13.30
CA ARG A 292 7.05 30.28 13.44
C ARG A 292 7.22 29.40 12.21
N PHE A 293 7.30 29.99 11.02
CA PHE A 293 7.58 29.29 9.77
C PHE A 293 8.87 28.48 9.83
N ARG A 294 9.95 28.99 10.44
CA ARG A 294 11.20 28.22 10.62
C ARG A 294 10.99 26.86 11.28
N ARG A 295 10.04 26.78 12.20
CA ARG A 295 9.72 25.60 12.98
C ARG A 295 8.54 24.82 12.37
N PHE A 296 8.11 25.16 11.17
CA PHE A 296 7.15 24.39 10.39
C PHE A 296 7.82 23.12 9.86
N GLU A 297 7.06 22.03 9.75
CA GLU A 297 7.59 20.70 9.48
C GLU A 297 8.40 20.66 8.18
N GLY A 298 9.65 20.17 8.24
CA GLY A 298 10.54 20.06 7.09
C GLY A 298 11.32 21.35 6.75
N VAL A 299 10.92 22.52 7.26
CA VAL A 299 11.54 23.80 6.90
C VAL A 299 12.96 23.93 7.45
N ASP A 300 13.21 23.53 8.69
CA ASP A 300 14.57 23.59 9.27
C ASP A 300 15.53 22.63 8.54
N GLU A 301 15.06 21.45 8.13
CA GLU A 301 15.83 20.53 7.28
C GLU A 301 16.11 21.11 5.89
N GLN A 302 15.11 21.73 5.26
CA GLN A 302 15.28 22.40 3.96
C GLN A 302 16.29 23.55 4.04
N ILE A 303 16.23 24.36 5.09
CA ILE A 303 17.18 25.45 5.34
C ILE A 303 18.59 24.88 5.54
N LYS A 304 18.76 23.84 6.36
CA LYS A 304 20.06 23.18 6.55
C LYS A 304 20.61 22.65 5.23
N ALA A 305 19.80 21.96 4.44
CA ALA A 305 20.21 21.46 3.14
C ALA A 305 20.62 22.59 2.17
N LEU A 306 19.91 23.72 2.20
CA LEU A 306 20.27 24.90 1.41
C LEU A 306 21.58 25.52 1.88
N CYS A 307 21.76 25.71 3.19
CA CYS A 307 23.00 26.22 3.79
C CYS A 307 24.19 25.30 3.48
N ASP A 308 24.03 23.99 3.60
CA ASP A 308 25.08 23.01 3.29
C ASP A 308 25.45 23.02 1.81
N LEU A 309 24.46 23.16 0.92
CA LEU A 309 24.70 23.26 -0.52
C LEU A 309 25.46 24.54 -0.86
N LEU A 310 25.05 25.69 -0.32
CA LEU A 310 25.68 26.97 -0.60
C LEU A 310 27.05 27.11 0.08
N GLY A 311 27.21 26.55 1.29
CA GLY A 311 28.46 26.58 2.06
C GLY A 311 29.60 25.75 1.44
N ARG A 312 29.28 24.78 0.58
CA ARG A 312 30.27 24.02 -0.20
C ARG A 312 30.87 24.80 -1.38
N ASP A 313 30.44 26.04 -1.60
CA ASP A 313 30.80 26.89 -2.74
C ASP A 313 30.78 26.12 -4.09
N PRO A 314 29.62 25.54 -4.47
CA PRO A 314 29.55 24.68 -5.63
C PRO A 314 29.75 25.48 -6.93
N PRO A 315 30.39 24.89 -7.96
CA PRO A 315 30.67 25.61 -9.20
C PRO A 315 29.36 26.00 -9.89
N ARG A 316 29.35 27.14 -10.60
CA ARG A 316 28.18 27.72 -11.30
C ARG A 316 27.81 26.92 -12.56
N THR A 317 27.44 25.66 -12.37
CA THR A 317 27.13 24.70 -13.42
C THR A 317 25.65 24.33 -13.41
N LYS A 318 25.16 23.74 -14.52
CA LYS A 318 23.78 23.25 -14.61
C LYS A 318 23.42 22.26 -13.48
N PRO A 319 24.25 21.25 -13.13
CA PRO A 319 23.96 20.35 -12.02
C PRO A 319 23.77 21.05 -10.67
N THR A 320 24.59 22.05 -10.35
CA THR A 320 24.43 22.85 -9.12
C THR A 320 23.10 23.58 -9.08
N ARG A 321 22.68 24.16 -10.21
CA ARG A 321 21.37 24.83 -10.32
C ARG A 321 20.23 23.82 -10.21
N ASP A 322 20.37 22.66 -10.83
CA ASP A 322 19.36 21.59 -10.80
C ASP A 322 19.24 20.97 -9.39
N ALA A 323 20.29 21.00 -8.57
CA ALA A 323 20.25 20.61 -7.16
C ALA A 323 19.67 21.72 -6.25
N ARG A 324 19.92 22.99 -6.56
CA ARG A 324 19.43 24.15 -5.78
C ARG A 324 17.94 24.40 -5.99
N LYS A 325 17.46 24.35 -7.24
CA LYS A 325 16.09 24.71 -7.62
C LYS A 325 15.02 23.91 -6.85
N PRO A 326 15.13 22.59 -6.63
CA PRO A 326 14.16 21.84 -5.83
C PRO A 326 14.09 22.30 -4.38
N LEU A 327 15.23 22.67 -3.77
CA LEU A 327 15.25 23.18 -2.39
C LEU A 327 14.54 24.52 -2.28
N GLU A 328 14.80 25.43 -3.23
CA GLU A 328 14.15 26.74 -3.33
C GLU A 328 12.63 26.61 -3.52
N GLN A 329 12.21 25.76 -4.46
CA GLN A 329 10.80 25.52 -4.74
C GLN A 329 10.09 24.85 -3.58
N SER A 330 10.75 23.93 -2.89
CA SER A 330 10.21 23.26 -1.70
C SER A 330 10.00 24.25 -0.55
N LEU A 331 10.95 25.16 -0.31
CA LEU A 331 10.81 26.25 0.67
C LEU A 331 9.63 27.17 0.34
N GLY A 332 9.48 27.55 -0.93
CA GLY A 332 8.34 28.34 -1.39
C GLY A 332 7.00 27.63 -1.20
N ALA A 333 6.93 26.34 -1.53
CA ALA A 333 5.73 25.52 -1.33
C ALA A 333 5.41 25.33 0.17
N SER A 334 6.43 25.15 1.01
CA SER A 334 6.27 25.09 2.47
C SER A 334 5.73 26.41 3.03
N LEU A 335 6.11 27.56 2.47
CA LEU A 335 5.57 28.87 2.86
C LEU A 335 4.08 28.99 2.53
N ALA A 336 3.67 28.57 1.33
CA ALA A 336 2.26 28.53 0.93
C ALA A 336 1.44 27.62 1.85
N ALA A 337 1.92 26.39 2.07
CA ALA A 337 1.31 25.43 2.99
C ALA A 337 1.19 25.96 4.42
N PHE A 338 2.22 26.66 4.92
CA PHE A 338 2.18 27.32 6.22
C PHE A 338 1.09 28.39 6.29
N GLY A 339 0.93 29.21 5.24
CA GLY A 339 -0.13 30.21 5.14
C GLY A 339 -1.52 29.57 5.19
N LEU A 340 -1.78 28.56 4.35
CA LEU A 340 -3.04 27.81 4.34
C LEU A 340 -3.35 27.15 5.68
N ALA A 341 -2.40 26.39 6.21
CA ALA A 341 -2.59 25.66 7.44
C ALA A 341 -2.81 26.61 8.63
N SER A 342 -2.28 27.83 8.57
CA SER A 342 -2.58 28.88 9.55
C SER A 342 -4.00 29.42 9.40
N ARG A 343 -4.45 29.69 8.17
CA ARG A 343 -5.81 30.15 7.87
C ARG A 343 -6.88 29.14 8.28
N GLU A 344 -6.63 27.85 8.15
CA GLU A 344 -7.55 26.79 8.58
C GLU A 344 -7.58 26.59 10.10
N LEU A 345 -6.50 26.96 10.80
CA LEU A 345 -6.37 26.72 12.24
C LEU A 345 -7.04 27.79 13.10
N PHE A 346 -7.03 29.04 12.64
CA PHE A 346 -7.53 30.18 13.40
C PHE A 346 -8.85 30.70 12.83
N GLU A 347 -9.78 31.07 13.72
CA GLU A 347 -11.03 31.71 13.35
C GLU A 347 -10.77 33.09 12.72
N PRO A 348 -11.57 33.51 11.72
CA PRO A 348 -11.48 34.85 11.15
C PRO A 348 -11.48 35.94 12.22
N GLY A 349 -10.62 36.94 12.06
CA GLY A 349 -10.51 38.09 12.96
C GLY A 349 -9.61 37.87 14.17
N TRP A 350 -8.89 36.75 14.27
CA TRP A 350 -7.90 36.53 15.34
C TRP A 350 -6.81 37.61 15.38
N THR A 351 -6.54 38.30 14.27
CA THR A 351 -5.58 39.43 14.22
C THR A 351 -6.11 40.72 14.85
N ARG A 352 -7.38 40.75 15.31
CA ARG A 352 -7.95 41.88 16.08
C ARG A 352 -7.52 41.89 17.55
N ASP A 353 -6.88 40.83 18.00
CA ASP A 353 -6.37 40.71 19.36
C ASP A 353 -5.31 41.80 19.63
N PRO A 354 -5.39 42.54 20.76
CA PRO A 354 -4.43 43.59 21.09
C PRO A 354 -2.99 43.08 21.24
N ASP A 355 -2.80 41.79 21.52
CA ASP A 355 -1.49 41.15 21.63
C ASP A 355 -0.91 40.74 20.25
N CYS A 356 -1.61 41.02 19.15
CA CYS A 356 -1.14 40.76 17.78
C CYS A 356 -0.17 41.87 17.30
N GLU A 357 1.12 41.57 17.35
CA GLU A 357 2.20 42.49 16.94
C GLU A 357 2.68 42.26 15.49
N LEU A 358 2.01 41.38 14.73
CA LEU A 358 2.39 41.06 13.36
C LEU A 358 2.29 42.28 12.44
N ALA A 359 3.22 42.37 11.48
CA ALA A 359 3.13 43.39 10.43
C ALA A 359 1.82 43.26 9.63
N LEU A 360 1.22 44.40 9.23
CA LEU A 360 -0.07 44.43 8.52
C LEU A 360 -0.11 43.49 7.31
N CYS A 361 0.94 43.45 6.49
CA CYS A 361 1.02 42.54 5.34
C CYS A 361 0.94 41.04 5.71
N GLU A 362 1.49 40.64 6.86
CA GLU A 362 1.39 39.27 7.36
C GLU A 362 0.01 38.99 7.97
N GLN A 363 -0.60 39.98 8.63
CA GLN A 363 -2.00 39.86 9.09
C GLN A 363 -2.95 39.67 7.90
N LEU A 364 -2.79 40.45 6.83
CA LEU A 364 -3.57 40.32 5.59
C LEU A 364 -3.39 38.95 4.93
N TRP A 365 -2.17 38.41 5.01
CA TRP A 365 -1.87 37.08 4.48
C TRP A 365 -2.49 35.95 5.30
N LEU A 366 -2.45 36.01 6.64
CA LEU A 366 -2.86 34.91 7.51
C LEU A 366 -4.30 34.98 8.01
N ASP A 367 -4.93 36.16 7.99
CA ASP A 367 -6.32 36.38 8.41
C ASP A 367 -7.13 37.14 7.34
N PRO A 368 -7.21 36.62 6.09
CA PRO A 368 -7.99 37.27 5.04
C PRO A 368 -9.49 37.30 5.38
N GLY A 369 -9.98 36.32 6.16
CA GLY A 369 -11.38 36.23 6.57
C GLY A 369 -11.86 37.42 7.42
N ARG A 370 -10.93 38.17 8.05
CA ARG A 370 -11.26 39.40 8.80
C ARG A 370 -12.01 40.44 7.97
N ILE A 371 -11.84 40.47 6.64
CA ILE A 371 -12.54 41.42 5.76
C ILE A 371 -14.06 41.21 5.74
N ALA A 372 -14.53 40.00 6.03
CA ALA A 372 -15.94 39.65 6.03
C ALA A 372 -16.63 39.92 7.38
N LEU A 373 -15.87 40.30 8.41
CA LEU A 373 -16.42 40.55 9.74
C LEU A 373 -17.00 41.96 9.85
N PRO A 374 -18.03 42.16 10.70
CA PRO A 374 -18.54 43.49 11.02
C PRO A 374 -17.42 44.42 11.53
N LEU A 375 -17.45 45.67 11.11
CA LEU A 375 -16.56 46.71 11.61
C LEU A 375 -16.90 47.02 13.07
N ARG A 376 -15.89 47.19 13.92
CA ARG A 376 -16.08 47.54 15.33
C ARG A 376 -16.15 49.06 15.49
N ASP A 377 -17.15 49.56 16.20
CA ASP A 377 -17.35 51.02 16.39
C ASP A 377 -16.16 51.68 17.12
N ASP A 378 -15.53 50.96 18.05
CA ASP A 378 -14.39 51.41 18.85
C ASP A 378 -13.04 51.33 18.10
N HIS A 379 -12.95 50.55 17.01
CA HIS A 379 -11.73 50.36 16.20
C HIS A 379 -11.99 50.58 14.69
N LEU A 380 -12.95 51.45 14.36
CA LEU A 380 -13.45 51.63 12.99
C LEU A 380 -12.34 51.96 11.98
N VAL A 381 -11.42 52.83 12.37
CA VAL A 381 -10.29 53.26 11.52
C VAL A 381 -9.34 52.11 11.22
N GLU A 382 -9.06 51.25 12.20
CA GLU A 382 -8.17 50.11 12.04
C GLU A 382 -8.77 49.05 11.11
N ASP A 383 -10.05 48.72 11.34
CA ASP A 383 -10.74 47.73 10.51
C ASP A 383 -10.93 48.23 9.06
N GLN A 384 -11.21 49.53 8.85
CA GLN A 384 -11.25 50.13 7.51
C GLN A 384 -9.88 50.16 6.83
N THR A 385 -8.81 50.43 7.59
CA THR A 385 -7.43 50.40 7.07
C THR A 385 -7.05 48.99 6.62
N PHE A 386 -7.43 47.96 7.39
CA PHE A 386 -7.20 46.56 7.04
C PHE A 386 -7.91 46.18 5.74
N VAL A 387 -9.20 46.47 5.61
CA VAL A 387 -9.99 46.18 4.40
C VAL A 387 -9.43 46.92 3.18
N THR A 388 -9.09 48.20 3.33
CA THR A 388 -8.48 48.99 2.24
C THR A 388 -7.14 48.40 1.82
N ALA A 389 -6.28 48.05 2.77
CA ALA A 389 -4.97 47.46 2.48
C ALA A 389 -5.08 46.07 1.82
N PHE A 390 -6.11 45.28 2.17
CA PHE A 390 -6.40 44.01 1.50
C PHE A 390 -6.73 44.22 0.02
N HIS A 391 -7.66 45.14 -0.27
CA HIS A 391 -8.10 45.44 -1.64
C HIS A 391 -7.04 46.14 -2.50
N ASN A 392 -6.12 46.87 -1.89
CA ASN A 392 -4.98 47.46 -2.61
C ASN A 392 -4.05 46.40 -3.23
N GLY A 393 -4.01 45.18 -2.67
CA GLY A 393 -3.31 44.05 -3.28
C GLY A 393 -1.79 44.08 -3.23
N ASP A 394 -1.17 45.06 -2.56
CA ASP A 394 0.29 45.18 -2.44
C ASP A 394 0.91 44.21 -1.40
N TRP A 395 0.08 43.62 -0.53
CA TRP A 395 0.53 42.81 0.59
C TRP A 395 1.26 41.52 0.20
N PRO A 396 0.96 40.80 -0.91
CA PRO A 396 1.70 39.58 -1.26
C PRO A 396 3.17 39.86 -1.58
N GLU A 397 3.45 40.98 -2.29
CA GLU A 397 4.83 41.40 -2.58
C GLU A 397 5.57 41.81 -1.31
N GLN A 398 4.88 42.46 -0.36
CA GLN A 398 5.45 42.81 0.94
C GLN A 398 5.80 41.57 1.77
N VAL A 399 4.95 40.54 1.79
CA VAL A 399 5.23 39.27 2.47
C VAL A 399 6.40 38.55 1.79
N ALA A 400 6.44 38.51 0.45
CA ALA A 400 7.55 37.93 -0.31
C ALA A 400 8.89 38.64 -0.03
N LYS A 401 8.87 39.97 0.13
CA LYS A 401 10.04 40.76 0.53
C LYS A 401 10.51 40.39 1.94
N ARG A 402 9.60 40.30 2.90
CA ARG A 402 9.91 39.90 4.28
C ARG A 402 10.46 38.48 4.36
N PHE A 403 9.90 37.54 3.58
CA PHE A 403 10.43 36.19 3.43
C PHE A 403 11.88 36.20 2.92
N GLY A 404 12.16 36.98 1.87
CA GLY A 404 13.51 37.12 1.34
C GLY A 404 14.50 37.72 2.35
N GLN A 405 14.06 38.71 3.15
CA GLN A 405 14.87 39.31 4.21
C GLN A 405 15.18 38.28 5.30
N TRP A 406 14.17 37.55 5.76
CA TRP A 406 14.30 36.48 6.75
C TRP A 406 15.28 35.39 6.30
N LEU A 407 15.18 34.92 5.05
CA LEU A 407 16.10 33.91 4.52
C LEU A 407 17.52 34.47 4.40
N ASN A 408 17.68 35.69 3.91
CA ASN A 408 18.99 36.36 3.85
C ASN A 408 19.63 36.50 5.23
N ASP A 409 18.87 36.83 6.27
CA ASP A 409 19.40 36.96 7.62
C ASP A 409 19.86 35.61 8.20
N ILE A 410 19.18 34.52 7.85
CA ILE A 410 19.62 33.15 8.19
C ILE A 410 20.93 32.80 7.46
N LEU A 411 21.00 33.06 6.15
CA LEU A 411 22.19 32.78 5.34
C LEU A 411 23.38 33.65 5.78
N ARG A 412 23.15 34.92 6.14
CA ARG A 412 24.18 35.81 6.67
C ARG A 412 24.72 35.30 8.01
N LYS A 413 23.85 34.82 8.91
CA LYS A 413 24.25 34.23 10.20
C LYS A 413 25.08 32.95 10.05
N THR A 414 24.92 32.23 8.93
CA THR A 414 25.72 31.04 8.60
C THR A 414 27.02 31.36 7.87
N GLY A 415 27.33 32.64 7.65
CA GLY A 415 28.59 33.10 7.04
C GLY A 415 28.57 33.21 5.52
N LEU A 416 27.39 33.12 4.88
CA LEU A 416 27.26 33.21 3.43
C LEU A 416 27.18 34.67 2.95
N PRO A 417 27.85 35.02 1.83
CA PRO A 417 27.79 36.36 1.27
C PRO A 417 26.45 36.58 0.56
N VAL A 418 25.53 37.28 1.23
CA VAL A 418 24.19 37.60 0.68
C VAL A 418 23.90 39.10 0.72
N GLY A 419 23.31 39.62 -0.35
CA GLY A 419 22.94 41.02 -0.52
C GLY A 419 21.60 41.20 -1.25
N ASP A 420 21.46 42.33 -1.96
CA ASP A 420 20.20 42.73 -2.60
C ASP A 420 19.80 41.85 -3.79
N VAL A 421 20.78 41.23 -4.45
CA VAL A 421 20.53 40.31 -5.57
C VAL A 421 19.89 39.03 -5.06
N GLU A 422 20.44 38.47 -3.98
CA GLU A 422 19.93 37.29 -3.31
C GLU A 422 18.56 37.58 -2.70
N LEU A 423 18.37 38.75 -2.09
CA LEU A 423 17.08 39.18 -1.55
C LEU A 423 15.98 39.09 -2.63
N LYS A 424 16.20 39.73 -3.79
CA LYS A 424 15.26 39.71 -4.90
C LYS A 424 15.03 38.30 -5.44
N HIS A 425 16.07 37.46 -5.44
CA HIS A 425 15.95 36.07 -5.88
C HIS A 425 15.04 35.27 -4.94
N TRP A 426 15.24 35.34 -3.62
CA TRP A 426 14.44 34.62 -2.63
C TRP A 426 12.99 35.12 -2.58
N SER A 427 12.77 36.43 -2.68
CA SER A 427 11.42 36.98 -2.75
C SER A 427 10.63 36.47 -3.95
N ARG A 428 11.30 36.21 -5.09
CA ARG A 428 10.64 35.60 -6.26
C ARG A 428 10.31 34.12 -6.09
N GLN A 429 10.93 33.43 -5.14
CA GLN A 429 10.62 32.03 -4.83
C GLN A 429 9.50 31.90 -3.79
N ALA A 430 9.12 32.98 -3.11
CA ALA A 430 8.00 32.97 -2.19
C ALA A 430 6.69 32.71 -2.95
N ILE A 431 6.01 31.62 -2.61
CA ILE A 431 4.68 31.33 -3.13
C ILE A 431 3.71 31.86 -2.07
N ILE A 432 3.02 32.96 -2.40
CA ILE A 432 2.01 33.58 -1.55
C ILE A 432 0.66 33.42 -2.22
N GLU A 433 -0.26 32.75 -1.53
CA GLU A 433 -1.61 32.53 -2.03
C GLU A 433 -2.45 33.79 -1.84
N ALA A 434 -2.58 34.55 -2.93
CA ALA A 434 -3.36 35.78 -3.00
C ALA A 434 -4.83 35.56 -3.38
N ASP A 435 -5.15 34.41 -4.00
CA ASP A 435 -6.52 34.09 -4.42
C ASP A 435 -7.34 33.60 -3.23
N SER A 436 -8.24 34.46 -2.76
CA SER A 436 -9.28 34.12 -1.80
C SER A 436 -10.57 33.68 -2.50
N ASP A 437 -10.53 32.59 -3.27
CA ASP A 437 -11.74 31.80 -3.48
C ASP A 437 -11.92 30.89 -2.26
N LEU A 438 -12.20 31.50 -1.10
CA LEU A 438 -12.63 30.76 0.08
C LEU A 438 -14.02 30.18 -0.23
N PRO A 439 -14.23 28.86 -0.12
CA PRO A 439 -15.58 28.32 -0.13
C PRO A 439 -16.31 28.92 1.07
N ILE A 440 -17.35 29.71 0.78
CA ILE A 440 -18.32 30.17 1.76
C ILE A 440 -18.88 28.91 2.42
N THR A 441 -18.43 28.61 3.64
CA THR A 441 -19.10 27.65 4.49
C THR A 441 -20.46 28.24 4.81
N SER A 442 -21.47 27.75 4.10
CA SER A 442 -22.87 28.07 4.27
C SER A 442 -23.31 27.69 5.68
N LEU A 443 -23.15 28.62 6.61
CA LEU A 443 -23.85 28.69 7.89
C LEU A 443 -25.20 29.37 7.66
N GLU A 444 -26.05 28.76 6.84
CA GLU A 444 -27.49 29.00 6.83
C GLU A 444 -28.22 27.66 6.89
N ALA A 445 -28.35 27.16 8.11
CA ALA A 445 -29.34 26.15 8.48
C ALA A 445 -29.86 26.48 9.88
N SER A 446 -30.85 27.37 9.96
CA SER A 446 -31.89 27.36 10.99
C SER A 446 -32.90 28.49 10.74
N ASN A 447 -33.81 28.25 9.79
CA ASN A 447 -35.21 28.64 9.89
C ASN A 447 -36.00 27.86 8.84
N GLY A 448 -36.56 26.74 9.30
CA GLY A 448 -37.43 25.82 8.58
C GLY A 448 -37.95 24.78 9.56
#